data_AF-A0A3B3ZKR9-F1
#
_entry.id   AF-A0A3B3ZKR9-F1
#
_cell.length_a   1.000
_cell.length_b   1.000
_cell.length_c   1.000
_cell.angle_alpha   90.00
_cell.angle_beta   90.00
_cell.angle_gamma   90.00
#
_symmetry.space_group_name_H-M   'P 1'
#
loop_
_entity.id
_entity.type
_entity.pdbx_description
1 polymer ?
#
loop_
_entity_poly.entity_id
_entity_poly.type
_entity_poly.pdbx_seq_one_letter_code
_entity_poly.pdbx_strand_id
1 'polypeptide(L)'
;MCSLALFPPPLPSGNTTLCESNNELLSGRKYEETVQVIILTAFVMSDLNERIFVRIQKCSVVLKVSCFWLLNLVLIPKWLAMSAGCVLALLKRIASFHGSLFPHVTLSSEDMITEFSQVLNWPDCVVRAFAWHPHTDKFAVALLDDSIKIYNPKSATTPTLKHRLQRSVAAVSWKPLCASALAVACHSSILVWHVDPCSLSTRPSSGCAQVLSHPGHSPVTSIVWSPSGSLLVSASPMDTAMLVWDVAAESCVPLQRVGGGGVTFLSWSPDGSHVLASTPAALFRVWETRMWTCERWPCLKGRCQSGCWSPDGSRLLFSVQGESVIYALTFSSSPGLSSNSPVTGPQAATVVADLSETTFNTQDGCIVVGGEIQCLVWDPKGERLAVLLKGDPQAADRPAMIAVFKTRTSPIFELLPCGFVQGEPGAEPRLIQFHPNFQHGALLTVCWSSGKITHVPFYFLSAGVPHFGLNGSPSLPRPQERPADFANQSLFTEMLS
;
A
#
# COMPACT_ATOMS: atom_id res chain seq x y z
N MET A 1 23.01 9.60 9.78
CA MET A 1 21.72 8.90 9.95
C MET A 1 20.70 9.93 10.39
N CYS A 2 19.55 10.01 9.70
CA CYS A 2 18.52 10.99 10.05
C CYS A 2 17.71 10.52 11.26
N SER A 3 17.27 11.44 12.12
CA SER A 3 16.40 11.16 13.25
C SER A 3 15.21 12.12 13.30
N LEU A 4 14.09 11.70 13.89
CA LEU A 4 12.90 12.55 14.07
C LEU A 4 13.19 13.79 14.91
N ALA A 5 14.16 13.76 15.82
CA ALA A 5 14.52 14.94 16.62
C ALA A 5 15.03 16.13 15.78
N LEU A 6 15.40 15.90 14.51
CA LEU A 6 15.81 16.93 13.57
C LEU A 6 14.64 17.55 12.79
N PHE A 7 13.42 17.04 12.95
CA PHE A 7 12.23 17.58 12.29
C PHE A 7 11.75 18.86 12.99
N PRO A 8 11.17 19.80 12.24
CA PRO A 8 10.36 20.85 12.86
C PRO A 8 9.17 20.21 13.59
N PRO A 9 8.67 20.83 14.67
CA PRO A 9 7.50 20.31 15.38
C PRO A 9 6.29 20.21 14.44
N PRO A 10 5.41 19.21 14.62
CA PRO A 10 4.16 19.14 13.88
C PRO A 10 3.32 20.41 14.06
N LEU A 11 2.44 20.68 13.09
CA LEU A 11 1.57 21.86 13.13
C LEU A 11 0.59 21.75 14.31
N PRO A 12 0.14 22.90 14.85
CA PRO A 12 -0.94 22.93 15.83
C PRO A 12 -2.20 22.25 15.32
N SER A 13 -3.01 21.74 16.25
CA SER A 13 -4.34 21.21 15.94
C SER A 13 -5.19 22.26 15.23
N GLY A 14 -5.99 21.84 14.26
CA GLY A 14 -6.77 22.78 13.42
C GLY A 14 -6.06 23.22 12.13
N ASN A 15 -4.74 23.07 12.03
CA ASN A 15 -4.00 23.37 10.81
C ASN A 15 -3.89 22.12 9.94
N THR A 16 -4.23 22.26 8.66
CA THR A 16 -4.05 21.22 7.65
C THR A 16 -2.88 21.60 6.74
N THR A 17 -2.05 20.63 6.38
CA THR A 17 -0.97 20.84 5.41
C THR A 17 -1.57 21.04 4.02
N LEU A 18 -1.23 22.17 3.37
CA LEU A 18 -1.78 22.53 2.06
C LEU A 18 -0.85 22.12 0.93
N CYS A 19 0.44 22.45 1.05
CA CYS A 19 1.47 22.18 0.04
C CYS A 19 2.86 22.30 0.65
N GLU A 20 3.88 21.86 -0.09
CA GLU A 20 5.27 22.24 0.15
C GLU A 20 5.71 23.28 -0.89
N SER A 21 6.30 24.38 -0.41
CA SER A 21 6.94 25.39 -1.26
C SER A 21 8.26 25.77 -0.64
N ASN A 22 9.30 25.91 -1.47
CA ASN A 22 10.66 26.24 -1.01
C ASN A 22 11.14 25.35 0.14
N ASN A 23 10.92 24.03 0.04
CA ASN A 23 11.43 23.07 1.02
C ASN A 23 10.82 23.19 2.44
N GLU A 24 9.70 23.91 2.57
CA GLU A 24 8.92 24.09 3.79
C GLU A 24 7.45 23.69 3.56
N LEU A 25 6.86 23.01 4.53
CA LEU A 25 5.44 22.64 4.51
C LEU A 25 4.58 23.82 4.94
N LEU A 26 3.72 24.29 4.04
CA LEU A 26 2.75 25.35 4.29
C LEU A 26 1.44 24.78 4.82
N SER A 27 0.80 25.50 5.73
CA SER A 27 -0.44 25.09 6.38
C SER A 27 -1.47 26.20 6.41
N GLY A 28 -2.74 25.83 6.58
CA GLY A 28 -3.84 26.77 6.74
C GLY A 28 -4.87 26.29 7.75
N ARG A 29 -5.56 27.25 8.40
CA ARG A 29 -6.76 27.00 9.21
C ARG A 29 -7.97 27.11 8.31
N LYS A 30 -8.89 26.14 8.37
CA LYS A 30 -10.25 26.36 7.85
C LYS A 30 -11.06 27.09 8.92
N TYR A 31 -11.25 28.39 8.74
CA TYR A 31 -12.41 29.13 9.26
C TYR A 31 -12.79 30.18 8.22
N GLU A 32 -14.09 30.28 7.92
CA GLU A 32 -14.69 31.21 6.96
C GLU A 32 -14.18 32.65 7.16
N GLU A 33 -13.57 33.22 6.12
CA GLU A 33 -14.00 34.47 5.46
C GLU A 33 -12.85 35.04 4.60
N THR A 34 -13.15 35.26 3.31
CA THR A 34 -12.48 36.18 2.39
C THR A 34 -11.17 35.78 1.70
N VAL A 35 -11.20 34.69 0.93
CA VAL A 35 -10.75 34.71 -0.49
C VAL A 35 -11.75 33.85 -1.27
N GLN A 36 -12.32 34.37 -2.36
CA GLN A 36 -13.26 33.65 -3.22
C GLN A 36 -12.62 32.37 -3.77
N VAL A 37 -12.85 31.25 -3.08
CA VAL A 37 -12.87 29.91 -3.67
C VAL A 37 -14.33 29.48 -3.57
N ILE A 38 -14.97 29.30 -4.71
CA ILE A 38 -16.39 28.93 -4.81
C ILE A 38 -16.56 27.54 -4.17
N ILE A 39 -16.92 27.52 -2.89
CA ILE A 39 -17.44 26.36 -2.19
C ILE A 39 -18.94 26.35 -2.47
N LEU A 40 -19.39 25.45 -3.33
CA LEU A 40 -20.82 25.14 -3.44
C LEU A 40 -21.20 24.28 -2.25
N THR A 41 -21.66 24.94 -1.19
CA THR A 41 -22.36 24.35 -0.06
C THR A 41 -23.78 24.00 -0.50
N ALA A 42 -24.18 22.74 -0.33
CA ALA A 42 -25.59 22.35 -0.34
C ALA A 42 -25.87 21.55 0.93
N PHE A 43 -26.83 22.01 1.72
CA PHE A 43 -27.25 21.45 2.99
C PHE A 43 -28.78 21.19 2.95
N VAL A 44 -29.21 20.15 3.69
CA VAL A 44 -30.54 19.89 4.29
C VAL A 44 -31.51 18.87 3.63
N MET A 45 -31.56 17.71 4.31
CA MET A 45 -32.67 16.87 4.83
C MET A 45 -33.76 16.21 3.97
N SER A 46 -33.84 14.88 4.09
CA SER A 46 -34.91 14.03 4.69
C SER A 46 -34.75 12.61 4.06
N ASP A 47 -34.63 11.49 4.77
CA ASP A 47 -35.59 10.99 5.74
C ASP A 47 -34.95 9.87 6.58
N LEU A 48 -35.23 9.86 7.88
CA LEU A 48 -34.70 8.92 8.87
C LEU A 48 -35.85 8.52 9.78
N ASN A 49 -36.64 7.51 9.38
CA ASN A 49 -37.30 6.55 10.26
C ASN A 49 -38.22 5.61 9.46
N GLU A 50 -37.95 4.32 9.51
CA GLU A 50 -38.94 3.40 10.09
C GLU A 50 -38.25 2.13 10.61
N ARG A 51 -38.48 1.87 11.89
CA ARG A 51 -38.03 0.70 12.63
C ARG A 51 -39.06 -0.43 12.46
N ILE A 52 -38.52 -1.64 12.33
CA ILE A 52 -38.93 -2.86 13.06
C ILE A 52 -40.40 -3.27 12.95
N PHE A 53 -40.67 -4.41 12.29
CA PHE A 53 -41.58 -5.41 12.85
C PHE A 53 -41.14 -6.85 12.54
N VAL A 54 -41.27 -7.68 13.57
CA VAL A 54 -40.87 -9.07 13.73
C VAL A 54 -42.05 -10.01 13.51
N ARG A 55 -41.84 -11.17 12.88
CA ARG A 55 -42.35 -12.52 13.26
C ARG A 55 -41.91 -13.56 12.21
N ILE A 56 -41.08 -14.55 12.54
CA ILE A 56 -41.32 -15.81 13.28
C ILE A 56 -42.41 -16.69 12.66
N GLN A 57 -41.98 -17.72 11.91
CA GLN A 57 -42.32 -19.15 12.11
C GLN A 57 -41.41 -20.02 11.22
N LYS A 58 -40.44 -20.73 11.82
CA LYS A 58 -40.39 -22.19 12.04
C LYS A 58 -40.18 -23.04 10.77
N CYS A 59 -39.02 -23.71 10.67
CA CYS A 59 -38.88 -25.09 11.17
C CYS A 59 -37.41 -25.54 11.19
N SER A 60 -37.04 -26.14 12.31
CA SER A 60 -35.79 -26.82 12.61
C SER A 60 -35.91 -28.28 12.19
N VAL A 61 -34.88 -28.85 11.56
CA VAL A 61 -34.55 -30.27 11.75
C VAL A 61 -33.03 -30.41 11.86
N VAL A 62 -32.62 -30.67 13.10
CA VAL A 62 -31.34 -31.23 13.48
C VAL A 62 -31.20 -32.62 12.87
N LEU A 63 -30.13 -32.89 12.12
CA LEU A 63 -29.63 -34.25 11.93
C LEU A 63 -28.24 -34.39 12.55
N LYS A 64 -28.25 -34.68 13.85
CA LYS A 64 -27.35 -35.69 14.43
C LYS A 64 -27.82 -37.04 13.89
N VAL A 65 -27.06 -37.65 12.99
CA VAL A 65 -27.14 -39.11 12.82
C VAL A 65 -26.04 -39.70 13.66
N SER A 66 -26.42 -40.05 14.88
CA SER A 66 -25.73 -41.11 15.62
C SER A 66 -25.85 -42.39 14.81
N CYS A 67 -24.70 -42.96 14.46
CA CYS A 67 -24.55 -44.36 14.12
C CYS A 67 -25.22 -45.24 15.20
N PHE A 68 -25.61 -46.47 14.79
CA PHE A 68 -26.05 -47.65 15.56
C PHE A 68 -27.54 -47.99 15.27
N TRP A 69 -27.97 -49.13 14.71
CA TRP A 69 -27.37 -50.43 14.37
C TRP A 69 -28.17 -51.02 13.19
N LEU A 70 -27.52 -51.74 12.28
CA LEU A 70 -28.05 -53.00 11.76
C LEU A 70 -26.88 -53.97 11.68
N LEU A 71 -26.97 -55.02 12.49
CA LEU A 71 -26.00 -56.09 12.63
C LEU A 71 -25.69 -56.70 11.26
N ASN A 72 -24.48 -56.47 10.78
CA ASN A 72 -23.66 -57.56 10.26
C ASN A 72 -22.23 -57.34 10.75
N LEU A 73 -21.74 -58.33 11.48
CA LEU A 73 -20.45 -58.38 12.14
C LEU A 73 -19.30 -58.16 11.14
N VAL A 74 -18.83 -56.93 11.04
CA VAL A 74 -17.41 -56.66 10.77
C VAL A 74 -16.86 -56.11 12.07
N LEU A 75 -16.19 -56.97 12.84
CA LEU A 75 -15.36 -56.57 13.97
C LEU A 75 -14.34 -55.54 13.46
N ILE A 76 -14.64 -54.24 13.55
CA ILE A 76 -13.60 -53.22 13.44
C ILE A 76 -12.69 -53.49 14.64
N PRO A 77 -11.44 -53.91 14.42
CA PRO A 77 -10.60 -54.28 15.53
C PRO A 77 -10.38 -53.07 16.44
N LYS A 78 -10.42 -53.24 17.76
CA LYS A 78 -10.20 -52.15 18.74
C LYS A 78 -8.87 -51.40 18.48
N TRP A 79 -7.88 -52.08 17.89
CA TRP A 79 -6.61 -51.48 17.49
C TRP A 79 -6.74 -50.43 16.37
N LEU A 80 -7.75 -50.53 15.49
CA LEU A 80 -8.00 -49.59 14.39
C LEU A 80 -8.64 -48.28 14.86
N ALA A 81 -9.53 -48.36 15.86
CA ALA A 81 -10.08 -47.17 16.52
C ALA A 81 -9.02 -46.47 17.38
N MET A 82 -8.17 -47.24 18.06
CA MET A 82 -7.04 -46.72 18.83
C MET A 82 -5.97 -46.10 17.92
N SER A 83 -5.67 -46.71 16.77
CA SER A 83 -4.75 -46.14 15.79
C SER A 83 -5.29 -44.85 15.16
N ALA A 84 -6.58 -44.80 14.80
CA ALA A 84 -7.21 -43.58 14.32
C ALA A 84 -7.21 -42.45 15.38
N GLY A 85 -7.44 -42.78 16.65
CA GLY A 85 -7.34 -41.84 17.77
C GLY A 85 -5.90 -41.31 17.97
N CYS A 86 -4.90 -42.18 17.91
CA CYS A 86 -3.48 -41.81 17.96
C CYS A 86 -3.07 -40.95 16.76
N VAL A 87 -3.52 -41.29 15.56
CA VAL A 87 -3.27 -40.51 14.33
C VAL A 87 -3.92 -39.13 14.45
N LEU A 88 -5.17 -39.03 14.91
CA LEU A 88 -5.83 -37.73 15.13
C LEU A 88 -5.10 -36.90 16.21
N ALA A 89 -4.66 -37.52 17.30
CA ALA A 89 -3.88 -36.84 18.34
C ALA A 89 -2.52 -36.35 17.82
N LEU A 90 -1.84 -37.16 17.01
CA LEU A 90 -0.60 -36.79 16.33
C LEU A 90 -0.83 -35.64 15.35
N LEU A 91 -1.87 -35.71 14.52
CA LEU A 91 -2.25 -34.64 13.60
C LEU A 91 -2.61 -33.35 14.34
N LYS A 92 -3.31 -33.43 15.48
CA LYS A 92 -3.58 -32.26 16.34
C LYS A 92 -2.31 -31.67 16.94
N ARG A 93 -1.36 -32.51 17.37
CA ARG A 93 -0.05 -32.05 17.86
C ARG A 93 0.78 -31.41 16.74
N ILE A 94 0.79 -32.01 15.55
CA ILE A 94 1.46 -31.46 14.37
C ILE A 94 0.80 -30.13 13.97
N ALA A 95 -0.53 -30.05 13.95
CA ALA A 95 -1.25 -28.82 13.64
C ALA A 95 -1.03 -27.74 14.71
N SER A 96 -1.00 -28.09 15.99
CA SER A 96 -0.67 -27.18 17.10
C SER A 96 0.78 -26.70 17.02
N PHE A 97 1.72 -27.59 16.70
CA PHE A 97 3.13 -27.23 16.51
C PHE A 97 3.31 -26.33 15.28
N HIS A 98 2.64 -26.65 14.17
CA HIS A 98 2.64 -25.86 12.95
C HIS A 98 1.99 -24.48 13.17
N GLY A 99 0.88 -24.41 13.93
CA GLY A 99 0.25 -23.15 14.31
C GLY A 99 1.13 -22.30 15.24
N SER A 100 1.95 -22.93 16.10
CA SER A 100 2.94 -22.21 16.92
C SER A 100 4.11 -21.68 16.10
N LEU A 101 4.54 -22.39 15.05
CA LEU A 101 5.60 -21.93 14.16
C LEU A 101 5.12 -20.86 13.17
N PHE A 102 3.84 -20.93 12.80
CA PHE A 102 3.20 -20.01 11.86
C PHE A 102 1.89 -19.47 12.46
N PRO A 103 1.96 -18.52 13.40
CA PRO A 103 0.77 -17.99 14.08
C PRO A 103 -0.27 -17.44 13.10
N HIS A 104 0.18 -16.80 12.01
CA HIS A 104 -0.70 -16.24 10.98
C HIS A 104 -1.61 -17.27 10.31
N VAL A 105 -1.24 -18.56 10.27
CA VAL A 105 -2.04 -19.63 9.68
C VAL A 105 -3.30 -19.93 10.51
N THR A 106 -3.32 -19.50 11.78
CA THR A 106 -4.48 -19.67 12.67
C THR A 106 -5.48 -18.51 12.59
N LEU A 107 -5.09 -17.40 11.93
CA LEU A 107 -5.95 -16.23 11.77
C LEU A 107 -7.08 -16.49 10.77
N SER A 108 -8.20 -15.79 10.96
CA SER A 108 -9.20 -15.71 9.90
C SER A 108 -8.60 -14.95 8.71
N SER A 109 -9.19 -15.11 7.52
CA SER A 109 -8.65 -14.46 6.33
C SER A 109 -8.74 -12.94 6.35
N GLU A 110 -9.76 -12.38 7.02
CA GLU A 110 -9.88 -10.93 7.20
C GLU A 110 -8.85 -10.40 8.20
N ASP A 111 -8.61 -11.14 9.29
CA ASP A 111 -7.54 -10.81 10.25
C ASP A 111 -6.16 -10.89 9.56
N MET A 112 -5.98 -11.84 8.64
CA MET A 112 -4.77 -11.97 7.85
C MET A 112 -4.56 -10.76 6.93
N ILE A 113 -5.61 -10.33 6.21
CA ILE A 113 -5.52 -9.11 5.37
C ILE A 113 -5.21 -7.91 6.25
N THR A 114 -5.88 -7.78 7.40
CA THR A 114 -5.64 -6.70 8.37
C THR A 114 -4.20 -6.65 8.83
N GLU A 115 -3.65 -7.80 9.21
CA GLU A 115 -2.29 -7.91 9.72
C GLU A 115 -1.25 -7.55 8.65
N PHE A 116 -1.45 -7.94 7.38
CA PHE A 116 -0.45 -7.76 6.31
C PHE A 116 -0.73 -6.58 5.38
N SER A 117 -1.82 -5.83 5.57
CA SER A 117 -2.17 -4.69 4.73
C SER A 117 -1.18 -3.54 4.89
N GLN A 118 -0.94 -2.83 3.79
CA GLN A 118 -0.25 -1.53 3.83
C GLN A 118 -1.16 -0.41 4.34
N VAL A 119 -2.48 -0.61 4.32
CA VAL A 119 -3.46 0.33 4.88
C VAL A 119 -3.49 0.19 6.40
N LEU A 120 -3.26 1.28 7.11
CA LEU A 120 -3.38 1.31 8.56
C LEU A 120 -4.83 1.08 8.96
N ASN A 121 -5.08 0.18 9.92
CA ASN A 121 -6.42 -0.12 10.44
C ASN A 121 -7.43 -0.50 9.35
N TRP A 122 -7.04 -1.46 8.49
CA TRP A 122 -7.79 -1.88 7.30
C TRP A 122 -9.27 -2.27 7.53
N PRO A 123 -9.68 -2.99 8.61
CA PRO A 123 -11.09 -3.39 8.83
C PRO A 123 -12.07 -2.22 8.83
N ASP A 124 -11.69 -1.13 9.50
CA ASP A 124 -12.53 0.05 9.72
C ASP A 124 -12.26 1.13 8.67
N CYS A 125 -11.36 0.86 7.71
CA CYS A 125 -10.97 1.84 6.71
C CYS A 125 -11.99 1.92 5.56
N VAL A 126 -12.56 3.10 5.35
CA VAL A 126 -13.49 3.37 4.23
C VAL A 126 -12.81 3.13 2.89
N VAL A 127 -11.53 3.50 2.77
CA VAL A 127 -10.70 3.27 1.56
C VAL A 127 -9.76 2.08 1.82
N ARG A 128 -10.13 0.91 1.30
CA ARG A 128 -9.39 -0.34 1.48
C ARG A 128 -8.15 -0.48 0.61
N ALA A 129 -8.15 0.17 -0.55
CA ALA A 129 -7.00 0.24 -1.44
C ALA A 129 -7.15 1.44 -2.38
N PHE A 130 -6.01 1.99 -2.82
CA PHE A 130 -5.95 3.10 -3.75
C PHE A 130 -4.82 2.85 -4.75
N ALA A 131 -5.04 3.18 -6.03
CA ALA A 131 -3.97 3.14 -7.03
C ALA A 131 -4.14 4.21 -8.12
N TRP A 132 -3.11 5.02 -8.30
CA TRP A 132 -2.92 5.83 -9.52
C TRP A 132 -2.63 4.96 -10.73
N HIS A 133 -3.17 5.38 -11.88
CA HIS A 133 -2.79 4.83 -13.17
C HIS A 133 -1.38 5.34 -13.54
N PRO A 134 -0.43 4.48 -13.98
CA PRO A 134 0.98 4.87 -14.16
C PRO A 134 1.24 6.01 -15.15
N HIS A 135 0.35 6.23 -16.12
CA HIS A 135 0.57 7.16 -17.24
C HIS A 135 -0.49 8.27 -17.36
N THR A 136 -1.50 8.30 -16.49
CA THR A 136 -2.62 9.26 -16.61
C THR A 136 -3.11 9.66 -15.23
N ASP A 137 -3.77 10.81 -15.11
CA ASP A 137 -4.33 11.34 -13.85
C ASP A 137 -5.62 10.60 -13.41
N LYS A 138 -5.76 9.33 -13.77
CA LYS A 138 -6.87 8.45 -13.41
C LYS A 138 -6.44 7.60 -12.21
N PHE A 139 -7.37 7.31 -11.31
CA PHE A 139 -7.10 6.43 -10.17
C PHE A 139 -8.29 5.53 -9.84
N ALA A 140 -8.00 4.47 -9.11
CA ALA A 140 -8.98 3.53 -8.59
C ALA A 140 -9.01 3.60 -7.06
N VAL A 141 -10.21 3.53 -6.49
CA VAL A 141 -10.45 3.52 -5.05
C VAL A 141 -11.31 2.31 -4.71
N ALA A 142 -10.78 1.39 -3.92
CA ALA A 142 -11.53 0.29 -3.34
C ALA A 142 -12.16 0.72 -2.02
N LEU A 143 -13.46 0.52 -1.88
CA LEU A 143 -14.25 0.93 -0.72
C LEU A 143 -14.49 -0.23 0.25
N LEU A 144 -14.98 0.09 1.46
CA LEU A 144 -15.33 -0.88 2.50
C LEU A 144 -16.35 -1.93 2.04
N ASP A 145 -17.27 -1.57 1.12
CA ASP A 145 -18.26 -2.49 0.55
C ASP A 145 -17.71 -3.38 -0.58
N ASP A 146 -16.38 -3.45 -0.69
CA ASP A 146 -15.60 -4.11 -1.75
C ASP A 146 -15.90 -3.61 -3.17
N SER A 147 -16.60 -2.49 -3.33
CA SER A 147 -16.74 -1.83 -4.63
C SER A 147 -15.49 -1.07 -5.02
N ILE A 148 -15.21 -0.98 -6.32
CA ILE A 148 -14.09 -0.16 -6.81
C ILE A 148 -14.64 0.94 -7.70
N LYS A 149 -14.40 2.19 -7.30
CA LYS A 149 -14.71 3.36 -8.11
C LYS A 149 -13.47 3.78 -8.90
N ILE A 150 -13.66 4.09 -10.18
CA ILE A 150 -12.62 4.66 -11.04
C ILE A 150 -12.92 6.14 -11.24
N TYR A 151 -11.96 6.98 -10.89
CA TYR A 151 -12.03 8.42 -11.04
C TYR A 151 -11.09 8.86 -12.16
N ASN A 152 -11.63 9.64 -13.08
CA ASN A 152 -10.88 10.24 -14.18
C ASN A 152 -11.31 11.70 -14.30
N PRO A 153 -10.43 12.68 -14.09
CA PRO A 153 -10.79 14.10 -14.14
C PRO A 153 -11.31 14.54 -15.50
N LYS A 154 -11.03 13.77 -16.56
CA LYS A 154 -11.49 14.05 -17.93
C LYS A 154 -12.83 13.37 -18.26
N SER A 155 -13.40 12.57 -17.35
CA SER A 155 -14.67 11.86 -17.55
C SER A 155 -15.75 12.35 -16.60
N ALA A 156 -16.96 12.53 -17.11
CA ALA A 156 -18.11 12.90 -16.29
C ALA A 156 -18.71 11.70 -15.53
N THR A 157 -18.35 10.48 -15.91
CA THR A 157 -18.85 9.25 -15.28
C THR A 157 -17.79 8.63 -14.39
N THR A 158 -18.21 8.08 -13.25
CA THR A 158 -17.35 7.32 -12.33
C THR A 158 -17.76 5.83 -12.35
N PRO A 159 -17.09 4.99 -13.16
CA PRO A 159 -17.39 3.57 -13.21
C PRO A 159 -17.24 2.91 -11.84
N THR A 160 -18.23 2.11 -11.46
CA THR A 160 -18.21 1.28 -10.25
C THR A 160 -18.11 -0.19 -10.64
N LEU A 161 -17.00 -0.81 -10.28
CA LEU A 161 -16.71 -2.22 -10.53
C LEU A 161 -17.20 -3.06 -9.35
N LYS A 162 -18.05 -4.05 -9.65
CA LYS A 162 -18.53 -5.04 -8.70
C LYS A 162 -18.55 -6.42 -9.36
N HIS A 163 -18.02 -7.41 -8.65
CA HIS A 163 -18.06 -8.81 -9.07
C HIS A 163 -18.36 -9.70 -7.87
N ARG A 164 -19.02 -10.84 -8.08
CA ARG A 164 -19.42 -11.76 -6.99
C ARG A 164 -18.24 -12.30 -6.18
N LEU A 165 -17.06 -12.41 -6.81
CA LEU A 165 -15.81 -12.86 -6.19
C LEU A 165 -14.96 -11.71 -5.62
N GLN A 166 -15.37 -10.45 -5.82
CA GLN A 166 -14.67 -9.28 -5.28
C GLN A 166 -15.05 -9.12 -3.81
N ARG A 167 -14.38 -9.87 -2.95
CA ARG A 167 -14.59 -9.87 -1.49
C ARG A 167 -13.29 -9.57 -0.78
N SER A 168 -13.36 -8.78 0.28
CA SER A 168 -12.22 -8.37 1.11
C SER A 168 -11.07 -7.86 0.25
N VAL A 169 -11.31 -6.80 -0.52
CA VAL A 169 -10.31 -6.26 -1.46
C VAL A 169 -9.08 -5.78 -0.68
N ALA A 170 -7.95 -6.44 -0.91
CA ALA A 170 -6.71 -6.17 -0.18
C ALA A 170 -5.78 -5.19 -0.91
N ALA A 171 -5.76 -5.24 -2.25
CA ALA A 171 -4.90 -4.40 -3.07
C ALA A 171 -5.49 -4.21 -4.48
N VAL A 172 -5.16 -3.08 -5.11
CA VAL A 172 -5.50 -2.79 -6.51
C VAL A 172 -4.25 -2.30 -7.24
N SER A 173 -4.08 -2.68 -8.50
CA SER A 173 -2.90 -2.32 -9.30
C SER A 173 -3.26 -2.19 -10.77
N TRP A 174 -3.04 -1.00 -11.33
CA TRP A 174 -3.22 -0.77 -12.77
C TRP A 174 -2.11 -1.44 -13.55
N LYS A 175 -2.47 -2.03 -14.70
CA LYS A 175 -1.49 -2.59 -15.63
C LYS A 175 -0.73 -1.45 -16.33
N PRO A 176 0.61 -1.36 -16.19
CA PRO A 176 1.40 -0.38 -16.91
C PRO A 176 1.26 -0.53 -18.42
N LEU A 177 1.47 0.58 -19.15
CA LEU A 177 1.37 0.64 -20.62
C LEU A 177 0.01 0.19 -21.17
N CYS A 178 -1.03 0.10 -20.33
CA CYS A 178 -2.37 -0.30 -20.72
C CYS A 178 -3.41 0.61 -20.06
N ALA A 179 -4.16 1.35 -20.87
CA ALA A 179 -5.10 2.33 -20.34
C ALA A 179 -6.33 1.71 -19.64
N SER A 180 -6.67 0.44 -19.90
CA SER A 180 -7.97 -0.13 -19.50
C SER A 180 -7.90 -1.19 -18.40
N ALA A 181 -6.73 -1.74 -18.09
CA ALA A 181 -6.62 -2.94 -17.27
C ALA A 181 -6.28 -2.63 -15.81
N LEU A 182 -7.11 -3.11 -14.89
CA LEU A 182 -6.93 -2.99 -13.43
C LEU A 182 -6.99 -4.38 -12.79
N ALA A 183 -5.92 -4.78 -12.12
CA ALA A 183 -5.90 -5.98 -11.30
C ALA A 183 -6.38 -5.67 -9.87
N VAL A 184 -7.15 -6.58 -9.30
CA VAL A 184 -7.77 -6.45 -7.98
C VAL A 184 -7.54 -7.72 -7.19
N ALA A 185 -6.80 -7.63 -6.08
CA ALA A 185 -6.58 -8.73 -5.16
C ALA A 185 -7.80 -8.88 -4.25
N CYS A 186 -8.45 -10.03 -4.36
CA CYS A 186 -9.60 -10.39 -3.54
C CYS A 186 -9.23 -11.58 -2.65
N HIS A 187 -10.13 -11.91 -1.73
CA HIS A 187 -9.96 -13.04 -0.82
C HIS A 187 -9.56 -14.35 -1.52
N SER A 188 -10.28 -14.82 -2.54
CA SER A 188 -10.01 -16.15 -3.15
C SER A 188 -9.35 -16.11 -4.52
N SER A 189 -9.20 -14.92 -5.11
CA SER A 189 -8.86 -14.76 -6.52
C SER A 189 -8.37 -13.35 -6.81
N ILE A 190 -7.79 -13.17 -7.99
CA ILE A 190 -7.47 -11.87 -8.55
C ILE A 190 -8.46 -11.62 -9.69
N LEU A 191 -9.01 -10.42 -9.75
CA LEU A 191 -9.86 -9.99 -10.86
C LEU A 191 -9.07 -8.99 -11.71
N VAL A 192 -8.90 -9.30 -12.99
CA VAL A 192 -8.34 -8.35 -13.96
C VAL A 192 -9.50 -7.75 -14.76
N TRP A 193 -9.85 -6.53 -14.40
CA TRP A 193 -10.90 -5.75 -15.06
C TRP A 193 -10.35 -5.05 -16.29
N HIS A 194 -11.07 -5.14 -17.40
CA HIS A 194 -10.85 -4.35 -18.61
C HIS A 194 -11.96 -3.30 -18.73
N VAL A 195 -11.63 -2.07 -18.37
CA VAL A 195 -12.55 -0.93 -18.40
C VAL A 195 -12.07 0.04 -19.47
N ASP A 196 -12.78 0.06 -20.60
CA ASP A 196 -12.48 0.99 -21.70
C ASP A 196 -12.55 2.44 -21.18
N PRO A 197 -11.47 3.24 -21.31
CA PRO A 197 -11.46 4.64 -20.90
C PRO A 197 -12.54 5.50 -21.56
N CYS A 198 -13.01 5.12 -22.74
CA CYS A 198 -14.03 5.84 -23.50
C CYS A 198 -15.46 5.37 -23.17
N SER A 199 -15.61 4.33 -22.35
CA SER A 199 -16.92 3.80 -21.98
C SER A 199 -17.66 4.79 -21.10
N LEU A 200 -18.90 5.10 -21.48
CA LEU A 200 -19.84 5.87 -20.68
C LEU A 200 -20.60 5.00 -19.67
N SER A 201 -20.30 3.70 -19.62
CA SER A 201 -20.95 2.79 -18.67
C SER A 201 -20.44 3.05 -17.26
N THR A 202 -21.35 3.43 -16.38
CA THR A 202 -21.09 3.59 -14.95
C THR A 202 -20.99 2.24 -14.23
N ARG A 203 -21.42 1.13 -14.87
CA ARG A 203 -21.38 -0.22 -14.29
C ARG A 203 -20.94 -1.23 -15.34
N PRO A 204 -19.62 -1.45 -15.50
CA PRO A 204 -19.10 -2.51 -16.35
C PRO A 204 -19.67 -3.87 -15.95
N SER A 205 -19.98 -4.70 -16.96
CA SER A 205 -20.53 -6.04 -16.72
C SER A 205 -19.48 -6.96 -16.09
N SER A 206 -19.91 -8.01 -15.40
CA SER A 206 -18.98 -9.03 -14.87
C SER A 206 -18.14 -9.72 -15.95
N GLY A 207 -18.61 -9.74 -17.22
CA GLY A 207 -17.84 -10.27 -18.35
C GLY A 207 -16.62 -9.42 -18.73
N CYS A 208 -16.50 -8.21 -18.18
CA CYS A 208 -15.31 -7.36 -18.34
C CYS A 208 -14.19 -7.73 -17.36
N ALA A 209 -14.38 -8.73 -16.49
CA ALA A 209 -13.39 -9.19 -15.53
C ALA A 209 -12.92 -10.61 -15.86
N GLN A 210 -11.61 -10.78 -16.02
CA GLN A 210 -10.95 -12.09 -16.05
C GLN A 210 -10.64 -12.53 -14.62
N VAL A 211 -10.90 -13.80 -14.29
CA VAL A 211 -10.66 -14.35 -12.94
C VAL A 211 -9.39 -15.19 -12.96
N LEU A 212 -8.42 -14.83 -12.13
CA LEU A 212 -7.21 -15.62 -11.90
C LEU A 212 -7.27 -16.23 -10.49
N SER A 213 -7.09 -17.53 -10.37
CA SER A 213 -7.13 -18.24 -9.09
C SER A 213 -6.21 -19.44 -9.08
N HIS A 214 -5.59 -19.71 -7.94
CA HIS A 214 -4.73 -20.89 -7.74
C HIS A 214 -5.09 -21.57 -6.41
N PRO A 215 -5.18 -22.91 -6.35
CA PRO A 215 -5.51 -23.63 -5.12
C PRO A 215 -4.55 -23.29 -3.97
N GLY A 216 -5.11 -23.00 -2.79
CA GLY A 216 -4.34 -22.63 -1.60
C GLY A 216 -3.80 -21.19 -1.57
N HIS A 217 -3.89 -20.44 -2.68
CA HIS A 217 -3.42 -19.05 -2.77
C HIS A 217 -4.48 -18.05 -2.31
N SER A 218 -4.88 -18.13 -1.03
CA SER A 218 -5.91 -17.28 -0.42
C SER A 218 -5.66 -17.09 1.09
N PRO A 219 -5.82 -15.89 1.66
CA PRO A 219 -6.19 -14.64 1.00
C PRO A 219 -5.07 -14.05 0.12
N VAL A 220 -5.42 -13.45 -1.03
CA VAL A 220 -4.44 -12.68 -1.82
C VAL A 220 -4.27 -11.30 -1.20
N THR A 221 -3.13 -11.04 -0.57
CA THR A 221 -2.88 -9.79 0.16
C THR A 221 -2.12 -8.74 -0.64
N SER A 222 -1.37 -9.15 -1.66
CA SER A 222 -0.57 -8.24 -2.46
C SER A 222 -0.52 -8.68 -3.92
N ILE A 223 -0.58 -7.70 -4.81
CA ILE A 223 -0.41 -7.86 -6.26
C ILE A 223 0.42 -6.72 -6.82
N VAL A 224 1.27 -7.01 -7.79
CA VAL A 224 2.07 -5.99 -8.48
C VAL A 224 2.30 -6.39 -9.94
N TRP A 225 2.09 -5.45 -10.86
CA TRP A 225 2.46 -5.62 -12.26
C TRP A 225 3.95 -5.38 -12.47
N SER A 226 4.54 -6.11 -13.42
CA SER A 226 5.86 -5.75 -13.94
C SER A 226 5.78 -4.35 -14.58
N PRO A 227 6.86 -3.54 -14.53
CA PRO A 227 6.89 -2.23 -15.19
C PRO A 227 6.61 -2.30 -16.69
N SER A 228 6.94 -3.44 -17.33
CA SER A 228 6.60 -3.71 -18.73
C SER A 228 5.12 -4.02 -18.98
N GLY A 229 4.33 -4.25 -17.93
CA GLY A 229 2.93 -4.69 -18.00
C GLY A 229 2.74 -6.12 -18.51
N SER A 230 3.82 -6.90 -18.66
CA SER A 230 3.76 -8.25 -19.24
C SER A 230 3.31 -9.31 -18.23
N LEU A 231 3.76 -9.17 -16.97
CA LEU A 231 3.52 -10.15 -15.92
C LEU A 231 2.82 -9.49 -14.74
N LEU A 232 1.91 -10.21 -14.10
CA LEU A 232 1.33 -9.85 -12.82
C LEU A 232 1.86 -10.83 -11.77
N VAL A 233 2.24 -10.33 -10.61
CA VAL A 233 2.71 -11.18 -9.51
C VAL A 233 1.78 -11.04 -8.32
N SER A 234 1.47 -12.16 -7.68
CA SER A 234 0.59 -12.20 -6.51
C SER A 234 1.18 -12.96 -5.33
N ALA A 235 0.72 -12.58 -4.15
CA ALA A 235 1.17 -13.11 -2.89
C ALA A 235 0.00 -13.41 -1.94
N SER A 236 0.17 -14.49 -1.18
CA SER A 236 -0.74 -14.92 -0.12
C SER A 236 0.09 -15.33 1.10
N PRO A 237 -0.27 -14.89 2.33
CA PRO A 237 0.42 -15.30 3.54
C PRO A 237 0.30 -16.80 3.83
N MET A 238 -0.71 -17.47 3.24
CA MET A 238 -0.94 -18.91 3.36
C MET A 238 -0.15 -19.73 2.35
N ASP A 239 0.34 -19.11 1.28
CA ASP A 239 1.02 -19.80 0.20
C ASP A 239 2.50 -19.42 0.18
N THR A 240 3.35 -20.43 0.39
CA THR A 240 4.81 -20.31 0.32
C THR A 240 5.33 -19.96 -1.08
N ALA A 241 4.48 -20.07 -2.11
CA ALA A 241 4.78 -19.62 -3.46
C ALA A 241 4.27 -18.19 -3.69
N MET A 242 5.13 -17.40 -4.32
CA MET A 242 4.69 -16.22 -5.06
C MET A 242 4.26 -16.68 -6.45
N LEU A 243 3.11 -16.23 -6.95
CA LEU A 243 2.61 -16.65 -8.27
C LEU A 243 2.93 -15.60 -9.30
N VAL A 244 3.53 -16.01 -10.42
CA VAL A 244 3.79 -15.17 -11.59
C VAL A 244 2.77 -15.53 -12.67
N TRP A 245 1.95 -14.56 -13.05
CA TRP A 245 0.87 -14.70 -14.00
C TRP A 245 1.25 -14.03 -15.32
N ASP A 246 1.16 -14.79 -16.41
CA ASP A 246 0.98 -14.21 -17.73
C ASP A 246 -0.53 -14.13 -17.97
N VAL A 247 -1.07 -12.92 -17.78
CA VAL A 247 -2.51 -12.67 -17.87
C VAL A 247 -3.03 -12.85 -19.29
N ALA A 248 -2.20 -12.58 -20.31
CA ALA A 248 -2.60 -12.72 -21.71
C ALA A 248 -2.57 -14.18 -22.17
N ALA A 249 -1.59 -14.96 -21.70
CA ALA A 249 -1.48 -16.39 -21.98
C ALA A 249 -2.32 -17.27 -21.02
N GLU A 250 -3.02 -16.65 -20.06
CA GLU A 250 -3.79 -17.33 -19.00
C GLU A 250 -2.99 -18.40 -18.25
N SER A 251 -1.69 -18.15 -18.06
CA SER A 251 -0.78 -19.10 -17.43
C SER A 251 -0.25 -18.57 -16.10
N CYS A 252 0.04 -19.48 -15.18
CA CYS A 252 0.67 -19.15 -13.90
C CYS A 252 1.84 -20.06 -13.61
N VAL A 253 2.92 -19.49 -13.07
CA VAL A 253 4.10 -20.21 -12.62
C VAL A 253 4.31 -19.91 -11.13
N PRO A 254 4.20 -20.92 -10.24
CA PRO A 254 4.50 -20.76 -8.83
C PRO A 254 6.01 -20.73 -8.59
N LEU A 255 6.50 -19.68 -7.93
CA LEU A 255 7.87 -19.54 -7.47
C LEU A 255 7.96 -19.82 -5.97
N GLN A 256 8.23 -21.07 -5.63
CA GLN A 256 8.27 -21.53 -4.25
C GLN A 256 9.70 -21.57 -3.70
N ARG A 257 9.86 -21.17 -2.43
CA ARG A 257 11.09 -21.37 -1.67
C ARG A 257 10.77 -21.82 -0.25
N VAL A 258 11.64 -22.67 0.30
CA VAL A 258 11.49 -23.17 1.67
C VAL A 258 11.97 -22.11 2.67
N GLY A 259 11.20 -21.95 3.75
CA GLY A 259 11.50 -21.04 4.85
C GLY A 259 10.97 -19.63 4.63
N GLY A 260 10.33 -19.08 5.66
CA GLY A 260 9.68 -17.75 5.64
C GLY A 260 8.16 -17.81 5.88
N GLY A 261 7.52 -18.94 5.55
CA GLY A 261 6.06 -19.01 5.47
C GLY A 261 5.58 -18.54 4.10
N GLY A 262 4.37 -18.00 4.02
CA GLY A 262 3.85 -17.43 2.78
C GLY A 262 4.50 -16.11 2.36
N VAL A 263 3.90 -15.44 1.39
CA VAL A 263 4.35 -14.13 0.90
C VAL A 263 3.30 -13.08 1.24
N THR A 264 3.71 -11.96 1.82
CA THR A 264 2.77 -10.99 2.41
C THR A 264 2.72 -9.68 1.66
N PHE A 265 3.86 -9.23 1.14
CA PHE A 265 4.01 -7.96 0.43
C PHE A 265 4.95 -8.11 -0.76
N LEU A 266 4.62 -7.42 -1.85
CA LEU A 266 5.36 -7.43 -3.11
C LEU A 266 5.67 -6.01 -3.56
N SER A 267 6.87 -5.79 -4.10
CA SER A 267 7.25 -4.51 -4.71
C SER A 267 8.26 -4.73 -5.82
N TRP A 268 7.89 -4.35 -7.05
CA TRP A 268 8.76 -4.44 -8.22
C TRP A 268 9.67 -3.22 -8.30
N SER A 269 10.93 -3.43 -8.68
CA SER A 269 11.84 -2.33 -9.00
C SER A 269 11.37 -1.58 -10.27
N PRO A 270 11.56 -0.25 -10.37
CA PRO A 270 11.08 0.53 -11.53
C PRO A 270 11.69 0.10 -12.87
N ASP A 271 12.93 -0.40 -12.84
CA ASP A 271 13.66 -0.92 -14.00
C ASP A 271 13.23 -2.34 -14.40
N GLY A 272 12.41 -3.01 -13.58
CA GLY A 272 11.91 -4.35 -13.84
C GLY A 272 12.85 -5.48 -13.44
N SER A 273 14.07 -5.21 -12.98
CA SER A 273 15.12 -6.20 -12.74
C SER A 273 14.91 -7.03 -11.46
N HIS A 274 14.20 -6.49 -10.47
CA HIS A 274 14.04 -7.09 -9.16
C HIS A 274 12.61 -7.03 -8.62
N VAL A 275 12.26 -8.00 -7.77
CA VAL A 275 11.01 -8.03 -6.99
C VAL A 275 11.33 -8.31 -5.53
N LEU A 276 10.95 -7.40 -4.64
CA LEU A 276 10.88 -7.66 -3.20
C LEU A 276 9.66 -8.54 -2.91
N ALA A 277 9.88 -9.62 -2.17
CA ALA A 277 8.85 -10.49 -1.62
C ALA A 277 9.06 -10.66 -0.11
N SER A 278 8.23 -10.00 0.69
CA SER A 278 8.26 -10.12 2.16
C SER A 278 7.52 -11.37 2.62
N THR A 279 7.94 -11.92 3.76
CA THR A 279 7.30 -13.11 4.36
C THR A 279 6.77 -12.80 5.76
N PRO A 280 5.89 -13.64 6.34
CA PRO A 280 5.46 -13.49 7.73
C PRO A 280 6.58 -13.65 8.76
N ALA A 281 7.66 -14.35 8.42
CA ALA A 281 8.81 -14.53 9.30
C ALA A 281 9.78 -13.34 9.24
N ALA A 282 10.80 -13.36 10.10
CA ALA A 282 11.89 -12.39 10.11
C ALA A 282 12.88 -12.60 8.93
N LEU A 283 12.35 -12.65 7.71
CA LEU A 283 13.10 -12.62 6.47
C LEU A 283 12.25 -12.10 5.32
N PHE A 284 12.91 -11.67 4.27
CA PHE A 284 12.31 -11.43 2.96
C PHE A 284 13.24 -11.96 1.86
N ARG A 285 12.76 -11.92 0.63
CA ARG A 285 13.53 -12.30 -0.55
C ARG A 285 13.53 -11.18 -1.56
N VAL A 286 14.65 -11.02 -2.25
CA VAL A 286 14.74 -10.19 -3.45
C VAL A 286 14.97 -11.12 -4.62
N TRP A 287 14.06 -11.10 -5.58
CA TRP A 287 14.07 -11.94 -6.78
C TRP A 287 14.64 -11.15 -7.94
N GLU A 288 15.60 -11.70 -8.65
CA GLU A 288 16.00 -11.26 -9.98
C GLU A 288 14.99 -11.82 -10.99
N THR A 289 14.52 -11.01 -11.93
CA THR A 289 13.33 -11.32 -12.73
C THR A 289 13.61 -12.01 -14.08
N ARG A 290 14.85 -11.99 -14.58
CA ARG A 290 15.20 -12.65 -15.85
C ARG A 290 15.28 -14.17 -15.71
N MET A 291 15.85 -14.63 -14.61
CA MET A 291 16.03 -16.05 -14.30
C MET A 291 15.23 -16.51 -13.08
N TRP A 292 14.53 -15.59 -12.39
CA TRP A 292 13.78 -15.88 -11.17
C TRP A 292 14.64 -16.53 -10.09
N THR A 293 15.89 -16.07 -9.99
CA THR A 293 16.79 -16.39 -8.89
C THR A 293 16.49 -15.47 -7.70
N CYS A 294 16.76 -15.91 -6.48
CA CYS A 294 16.45 -15.10 -5.30
C CYS A 294 17.55 -15.11 -4.26
N GLU A 295 17.71 -13.96 -3.61
CA GLU A 295 18.52 -13.81 -2.41
C GLU A 295 17.62 -13.81 -1.18
N ARG A 296 18.11 -14.40 -0.08
CA ARG A 296 17.41 -14.46 1.20
C ARG A 296 18.02 -13.45 2.16
N TRP A 297 17.18 -12.60 2.72
CA TRP A 297 17.56 -11.51 3.61
C TRP A 297 16.95 -11.69 4.99
N PRO A 298 17.75 -11.99 6.04
CA PRO A 298 17.25 -12.11 7.41
C PRO A 298 16.98 -10.73 8.01
N CYS A 299 15.96 -10.65 8.87
CA CYS A 299 15.64 -9.49 9.69
C CYS A 299 15.87 -9.82 11.18
N LEU A 300 16.12 -8.81 12.01
CA LEU A 300 16.50 -9.03 13.41
C LEU A 300 15.29 -9.36 14.30
N LYS A 301 14.31 -8.46 14.38
CA LYS A 301 13.21 -8.59 15.37
C LYS A 301 11.85 -8.96 14.79
N GLY A 302 11.64 -8.76 13.50
CA GLY A 302 10.34 -8.95 12.88
C GLY A 302 10.42 -9.11 11.37
N ARG A 303 9.26 -9.18 10.73
CA ARG A 303 9.14 -9.28 9.27
C ARG A 303 9.40 -7.94 8.58
N CYS A 304 9.74 -7.99 7.30
CA CYS A 304 9.73 -6.80 6.45
C CYS A 304 8.28 -6.29 6.28
N GLN A 305 7.99 -5.12 6.85
CA GLN A 305 6.63 -4.55 6.91
C GLN A 305 6.27 -3.79 5.64
N SER A 306 7.20 -2.99 5.12
CA SER A 306 7.01 -2.21 3.90
C SER A 306 8.35 -2.05 3.17
N GLY A 307 8.31 -1.82 1.86
CA GLY A 307 9.51 -1.51 1.09
C GLY A 307 9.20 -0.75 -0.19
N CYS A 308 10.07 0.20 -0.51
CA CYS A 308 9.99 1.01 -1.72
C CYS A 308 11.35 1.10 -2.41
N TRP A 309 11.33 0.96 -3.73
CA TRP A 309 12.52 1.12 -4.56
C TRP A 309 12.80 2.59 -4.84
N SER A 310 14.07 2.94 -4.97
CA SER A 310 14.47 4.23 -5.54
C SER A 310 14.03 4.30 -7.01
N PRO A 311 13.71 5.50 -7.54
CA PRO A 311 13.26 5.62 -8.93
C PRO A 311 14.24 5.14 -9.99
N ASP A 312 15.54 5.17 -9.67
CA ASP A 312 16.62 4.65 -10.53
C ASP A 312 16.83 3.13 -10.41
N GLY A 313 16.08 2.44 -9.53
CA GLY A 313 16.20 1.00 -9.27
C GLY A 313 17.44 0.58 -8.48
N SER A 314 18.32 1.51 -8.11
CA SER A 314 19.62 1.19 -7.50
C SER A 314 19.52 0.82 -6.00
N ARG A 315 18.41 1.17 -5.34
CA ARG A 315 18.23 0.99 -3.90
C ARG A 315 16.84 0.48 -3.57
N LEU A 316 16.76 -0.34 -2.54
CA LEU A 316 15.51 -0.75 -1.90
C LEU A 316 15.53 -0.28 -0.45
N LEU A 317 14.62 0.62 -0.09
CA LEU A 317 14.36 0.96 1.30
C LEU A 317 13.32 0.00 1.87
N PHE A 318 13.50 -0.42 3.11
CA PHE A 318 12.54 -1.27 3.80
C PHE A 318 12.47 -0.98 5.30
N SER A 319 11.33 -1.30 5.89
CA SER A 319 11.08 -1.25 7.33
C SER A 319 10.80 -2.64 7.89
N VAL A 320 11.04 -2.81 9.19
CA VAL A 320 10.83 -4.07 9.91
C VAL A 320 9.78 -3.87 10.99
N GLN A 321 8.84 -4.81 11.13
CA GLN A 321 7.82 -4.78 12.18
C GLN A 321 8.48 -4.80 13.57
N GLY A 322 8.02 -3.94 14.47
CA GLY A 322 8.60 -3.79 15.82
C GLY A 322 9.89 -2.96 15.89
N GLU A 323 10.33 -2.38 14.78
CA GLU A 323 11.48 -1.48 14.72
C GLU A 323 11.07 -0.11 14.16
N SER A 324 11.77 0.93 14.60
CA SER A 324 11.58 2.32 14.17
C SER A 324 12.56 2.74 13.08
N VAL A 325 13.20 1.77 12.42
CA VAL A 325 14.38 2.01 11.58
C VAL A 325 14.05 1.80 10.10
N ILE A 326 14.61 2.68 9.25
CA ILE A 326 14.63 2.49 7.79
C ILE A 326 15.98 1.91 7.40
N TYR A 327 15.94 0.78 6.73
CA TYR A 327 17.09 0.11 6.15
C TYR A 327 17.15 0.34 4.64
N ALA A 328 18.35 0.28 4.07
CA ALA A 328 18.60 0.35 2.64
C ALA A 328 19.45 -0.83 2.17
N LEU A 329 19.00 -1.49 1.11
CA LEU A 329 19.82 -2.34 0.27
C LEU A 329 20.27 -1.52 -0.95
N THR A 330 21.55 -1.62 -1.31
CA THR A 330 22.10 -0.97 -2.51
C THR A 330 22.58 -2.02 -3.48
N PHE A 331 22.11 -1.95 -4.72
CA PHE A 331 22.45 -2.86 -5.81
C PHE A 331 23.48 -2.15 -6.69
N SER A 332 24.69 -2.70 -6.79
CA SER A 332 25.72 -2.17 -7.68
C SER A 332 25.56 -2.75 -9.08
N SER A 333 25.03 -1.96 -10.01
CA SER A 333 25.18 -2.24 -11.43
C SER A 333 26.63 -1.93 -11.81
N SER A 334 27.50 -2.94 -11.95
CA SER A 334 28.82 -2.73 -12.57
C SER A 334 28.66 -2.67 -14.09
N PRO A 335 28.82 -1.52 -14.76
CA PRO A 335 28.75 -1.46 -16.21
C PRO A 335 30.12 -1.90 -16.75
N GLY A 336 30.19 -3.11 -17.32
CA GLY A 336 31.33 -3.50 -18.18
C GLY A 336 32.04 -4.82 -17.89
N LEU A 337 31.61 -5.65 -16.93
CA LEU A 337 32.14 -7.02 -16.83
C LEU A 337 31.28 -8.02 -17.61
N SER A 338 31.91 -8.65 -18.59
CA SER A 338 31.40 -9.76 -19.40
C SER A 338 30.76 -10.86 -18.55
N SER A 339 29.44 -11.01 -18.72
CA SER A 339 28.60 -12.23 -18.77
C SER A 339 28.94 -13.52 -17.99
N ASN A 340 29.83 -13.57 -16.99
CA ASN A 340 30.12 -14.81 -16.25
C ASN A 340 30.40 -14.63 -14.74
N SER A 341 30.06 -13.49 -14.13
CA SER A 341 30.03 -13.35 -12.67
C SER A 341 28.59 -13.10 -12.21
N PRO A 342 28.13 -13.75 -11.13
CA PRO A 342 26.80 -13.49 -10.60
C PRO A 342 26.71 -12.01 -10.25
N VAL A 343 25.64 -11.36 -10.69
CA VAL A 343 25.26 -10.01 -10.27
C VAL A 343 25.46 -9.94 -8.75
N THR A 344 26.45 -9.20 -8.29
CA THR A 344 26.74 -9.09 -6.86
C THR A 344 25.59 -8.30 -6.26
N GLY A 345 24.65 -9.00 -5.62
CA GLY A 345 23.61 -8.37 -4.82
C GLY A 345 24.20 -7.51 -3.70
N PRO A 346 23.35 -6.77 -2.97
CA PRO A 346 23.78 -6.00 -1.81
C PRO A 346 24.54 -6.92 -0.86
N GLN A 347 25.64 -6.45 -0.26
CA GLN A 347 26.41 -7.27 0.69
C GLN A 347 25.91 -7.14 2.13
N ALA A 348 25.23 -6.03 2.46
CA ALA A 348 24.63 -5.78 3.77
C ALA A 348 23.53 -4.71 3.68
N ALA A 349 22.54 -4.80 4.56
CA ALA A 349 21.57 -3.73 4.77
C ALA A 349 22.19 -2.62 5.63
N THR A 350 22.06 -1.36 5.19
CA THR A 350 22.54 -0.20 5.94
C THR A 350 21.39 0.55 6.58
N VAL A 351 21.59 1.08 7.78
CA VAL A 351 20.57 1.93 8.42
C VAL A 351 20.68 3.35 7.90
N VAL A 352 19.57 3.91 7.41
CA VAL A 352 19.54 5.25 6.80
C VAL A 352 18.76 6.28 7.62
N ALA A 353 17.77 5.85 8.40
CA ALA A 353 17.04 6.69 9.35
C ALA A 353 16.59 5.91 10.59
N ASP A 354 16.56 6.61 11.72
CA ASP A 354 16.02 6.13 13.01
C ASP A 354 14.86 7.03 13.43
N LEU A 355 13.65 6.47 13.41
CA LEU A 355 12.39 7.15 13.69
C LEU A 355 11.85 6.79 15.07
N SER A 356 12.73 6.53 16.04
CA SER A 356 12.36 6.30 17.43
C SER A 356 11.45 7.41 17.97
N GLU A 357 10.58 7.06 18.91
CA GLU A 357 9.60 7.98 19.49
C GLU A 357 10.28 9.26 20.01
N THR A 358 9.76 10.40 19.57
CA THR A 358 10.23 11.73 19.94
C THR A 358 9.06 12.61 20.36
N THR A 359 9.21 13.32 21.47
CA THR A 359 8.19 14.22 21.99
C THR A 359 8.38 15.62 21.43
N PHE A 360 7.33 16.17 20.83
CA PHE A 360 7.27 17.54 20.33
C PHE A 360 6.33 18.36 21.20
N ASN A 361 6.77 19.54 21.60
CA ASN A 361 5.93 20.50 22.30
C ASN A 361 5.20 21.35 21.26
N THR A 362 3.89 21.14 21.11
CA THR A 362 3.01 21.97 20.28
C THR A 362 2.22 22.94 21.14
N GLN A 363 1.56 23.93 20.51
CA GLN A 363 0.74 24.91 21.22
C GLN A 363 -0.43 24.27 22.00
N ASP A 364 -0.89 23.10 21.55
CA ASP A 364 -2.05 22.40 22.10
C ASP A 364 -1.67 21.26 23.05
N GLY A 365 -0.37 21.05 23.29
CA GLY A 365 0.15 20.01 24.18
C GLY A 365 1.38 19.30 23.62
N CYS A 366 1.90 18.36 24.41
CA CYS A 366 2.97 17.49 23.97
C CYS A 366 2.39 16.34 23.16
N ILE A 367 2.98 16.08 22.00
CA ILE A 367 2.65 14.91 21.17
C ILE A 367 3.91 14.07 21.00
N VAL A 368 3.75 12.76 20.92
CA VAL A 368 4.83 11.82 20.67
C VAL A 368 4.68 11.26 19.26
N VAL A 369 5.72 11.43 18.45
CA VAL A 369 5.76 10.99 17.05
C VAL A 369 6.96 10.09 16.85
N GLY A 370 6.77 8.98 16.13
CA GLY A 370 7.79 7.98 15.88
C GLY A 370 7.30 6.58 16.25
N GLY A 371 8.23 5.63 16.28
CA GLY A 371 7.91 4.22 16.51
C GLY A 371 7.81 3.44 15.21
N GLU A 372 6.83 2.53 15.13
CA GLU A 372 6.72 1.60 14.01
C GLU A 372 6.33 2.27 12.69
N ILE A 373 6.96 1.82 11.60
CA ILE A 373 6.66 2.30 10.25
C ILE A 373 5.60 1.39 9.60
N GLN A 374 4.49 1.97 9.16
CA GLN A 374 3.45 1.26 8.44
C GLN A 374 3.75 1.15 6.95
N CYS A 375 4.16 2.25 6.31
CA CYS A 375 4.34 2.31 4.86
C CYS A 375 5.46 3.29 4.47
N LEU A 376 6.22 2.94 3.43
CA LEU A 376 7.23 3.78 2.78
C LEU A 376 6.82 4.04 1.33
N VAL A 377 6.75 5.31 0.91
CA VAL A 377 6.53 5.66 -0.50
C VAL A 377 7.54 6.72 -0.95
N TRP A 378 8.25 6.40 -2.03
CA TRP A 378 9.20 7.31 -2.66
C TRP A 378 8.52 7.99 -3.85
N ASP A 379 8.73 9.29 -4.00
CA ASP A 379 8.26 9.99 -5.18
C ASP A 379 8.98 9.52 -6.46
N PRO A 380 8.31 9.53 -7.62
CA PRO A 380 8.91 9.09 -8.88
C PRO A 380 10.12 9.90 -9.35
N LYS A 381 10.32 11.14 -8.86
CA LYS A 381 11.48 11.97 -9.21
C LYS A 381 12.66 11.75 -8.26
N GLY A 382 12.45 11.09 -7.12
CA GLY A 382 13.48 10.72 -6.17
C GLY A 382 13.95 11.88 -5.29
N GLU A 383 13.10 12.89 -5.09
CA GLU A 383 13.35 14.07 -4.27
C GLU A 383 12.65 14.03 -2.89
N ARG A 384 11.61 13.21 -2.71
CA ARG A 384 10.79 13.09 -1.50
C ARG A 384 10.50 11.63 -1.14
N LEU A 385 10.71 11.31 0.12
CA LEU A 385 10.26 10.06 0.74
C LEU A 385 9.20 10.41 1.78
N ALA A 386 7.99 9.84 1.65
CA ALA A 386 6.96 9.95 2.66
C ALA A 386 6.86 8.63 3.43
N VAL A 387 6.79 8.75 4.76
CA VAL A 387 6.80 7.63 5.69
C VAL A 387 5.55 7.73 6.56
N LEU A 388 4.69 6.73 6.48
CA LEU A 388 3.53 6.62 7.38
C LEU A 388 3.96 5.93 8.68
N LEU A 389 3.98 6.69 9.76
CA LEU A 389 4.25 6.21 11.11
C LEU A 389 2.95 5.73 11.76
N LYS A 390 3.00 4.56 12.40
CA LYS A 390 1.89 4.06 13.20
C LYS A 390 1.75 4.93 14.45
N GLY A 391 0.52 5.35 14.72
CA GLY A 391 0.14 5.90 16.02
C GLY A 391 -0.28 4.78 16.98
N ASP A 392 -0.59 5.17 18.20
CA ASP A 392 -1.27 4.30 19.16
C ASP A 392 -2.75 4.72 19.23
N PRO A 393 -3.70 3.88 18.77
CA PRO A 393 -5.12 4.21 18.79
C PRO A 393 -5.69 4.36 20.21
N GLN A 394 -4.98 3.89 21.25
CA GLN A 394 -5.39 4.05 22.64
C GLN A 394 -4.84 5.34 23.29
N ALA A 395 -3.86 5.98 22.68
CA ALA A 395 -3.17 7.15 23.23
C ALA A 395 -3.34 8.36 22.31
N ALA A 396 -4.17 9.31 22.73
CA ALA A 396 -4.49 10.50 21.95
C ALA A 396 -3.28 11.41 21.65
N ASP A 397 -2.23 11.34 22.48
CA ASP A 397 -0.96 12.06 22.30
C ASP A 397 0.00 11.36 21.32
N ARG A 398 -0.36 10.20 20.78
CA ARG A 398 0.44 9.37 19.86
C ARG A 398 -0.26 9.15 18.52
N PRO A 399 -0.60 10.21 17.76
CA PRO A 399 -1.37 10.06 16.53
C PRO A 399 -0.54 9.40 15.42
N ALA A 400 -1.23 8.69 14.51
CA ALA A 400 -0.60 8.28 13.26
C ALA A 400 -0.23 9.53 12.43
N MET A 401 0.96 9.53 11.84
CA MET A 401 1.50 10.73 11.19
C MET A 401 2.34 10.38 9.97
N ILE A 402 2.38 11.30 8.99
CA ILE A 402 3.24 11.17 7.82
C ILE A 402 4.47 12.05 8.02
N ALA A 403 5.64 11.44 8.12
CA ALA A 403 6.92 12.13 8.08
C ALA A 403 7.43 12.23 6.64
N VAL A 404 7.81 13.43 6.21
CA VAL A 404 8.36 13.68 4.88
C VAL A 404 9.86 13.96 4.99
N PHE A 405 10.63 13.30 4.14
CA PHE A 405 12.07 13.50 3.97
C PHE A 405 12.35 14.07 2.59
N LYS A 406 13.34 14.95 2.49
CA LYS A 406 14.01 15.25 1.22
C LYS A 406 15.03 14.16 0.97
N THR A 407 15.07 13.65 -0.25
CA THR A 407 16.02 12.60 -0.62
C THR A 407 17.09 13.15 -1.55
N ARG A 408 18.34 12.81 -1.27
CA ARG A 408 19.48 13.03 -2.15
C ARG A 408 20.04 11.66 -2.49
N THR A 409 20.03 11.27 -3.75
CA THR A 409 20.52 9.95 -4.19
C THR A 409 21.99 9.97 -4.65
N SER A 410 22.50 11.14 -5.03
CA SER A 410 23.85 11.36 -5.55
C SER A 410 24.48 12.64 -4.97
N PRO A 411 25.80 12.67 -4.66
CA PRO A 411 26.76 11.55 -4.77
C PRO A 411 26.66 10.51 -3.65
N ILE A 412 26.07 10.87 -2.51
CA ILE A 412 25.82 10.00 -1.37
C ILE A 412 24.32 9.98 -1.11
N PHE A 413 23.79 8.80 -0.75
CA PHE A 413 22.39 8.68 -0.38
C PHE A 413 22.13 9.26 1.01
N GLU A 414 21.24 10.24 1.08
CA GLU A 414 20.87 10.93 2.32
C GLU A 414 19.37 11.16 2.41
N LEU A 415 18.85 11.00 3.62
CA LEU A 415 17.50 11.42 4.01
C LEU A 415 17.63 12.66 4.89
N LEU A 416 16.99 13.75 4.48
CA LEU A 416 16.98 15.01 5.23
C LEU A 416 15.57 15.29 5.74
N PRO A 417 15.40 15.73 6.99
CA PRO A 417 14.08 16.00 7.55
C PRO A 417 13.39 17.15 6.78
N CYS A 418 12.10 17.00 6.47
CA CYS A 418 11.29 18.06 5.87
C CYS A 418 10.22 18.56 6.82
N GLY A 419 9.44 17.65 7.40
CA GLY A 419 8.32 17.99 8.27
C GLY A 419 7.23 16.93 8.24
N PHE A 420 6.07 17.27 8.81
CA PHE A 420 4.94 16.36 8.95
C PHE A 420 3.73 16.80 8.14
N VAL A 421 3.06 15.85 7.49
CA VAL A 421 1.78 16.10 6.79
C VAL A 421 0.62 15.77 7.71
N GLN A 422 -0.26 16.74 7.93
CA GLN A 422 -1.43 16.64 8.80
C GLN A 422 -2.71 16.99 8.05
N GLY A 423 -3.78 16.27 8.37
CA GLY A 423 -5.09 16.39 7.75
C GLY A 423 -6.01 17.35 8.50
N GLU A 424 -7.32 17.12 8.36
CA GLU A 424 -8.31 17.79 9.19
C GLU A 424 -8.22 17.31 10.65
N PRO A 425 -8.68 18.10 11.64
CA PRO A 425 -8.64 17.70 13.04
C PRO A 425 -9.31 16.34 13.29
N GLY A 426 -8.59 15.43 13.94
CA GLY A 426 -9.05 14.06 14.21
C GLY A 426 -8.97 13.10 13.02
N ALA A 427 -8.58 13.57 11.83
CA ALA A 427 -8.37 12.71 10.68
C ALA A 427 -6.97 12.11 10.70
N GLU A 428 -6.88 10.79 10.75
CA GLU A 428 -5.62 10.06 10.72
C GLU A 428 -5.28 9.59 9.30
N PRO A 429 -4.02 9.63 8.88
CA PRO A 429 -3.61 9.07 7.61
C PRO A 429 -3.70 7.54 7.64
N ARG A 430 -4.35 6.95 6.62
CA ARG A 430 -4.55 5.49 6.52
C ARG A 430 -3.74 4.85 5.39
N LEU A 431 -3.60 5.57 4.28
CA LEU A 431 -2.85 5.13 3.11
C LEU A 431 -2.24 6.34 2.41
N ILE A 432 -1.04 6.16 1.85
CA ILE A 432 -0.32 7.20 1.11
C ILE A 432 0.21 6.66 -0.22
N GLN A 433 0.19 7.50 -1.26
CA GLN A 433 0.81 7.17 -2.55
C GLN A 433 1.18 8.45 -3.31
N PHE A 434 2.34 8.47 -3.97
CA PHE A 434 2.66 9.57 -4.89
C PHE A 434 1.98 9.40 -6.25
N HIS A 435 1.55 10.51 -6.84
CA HIS A 435 1.14 10.56 -8.23
C HIS A 435 2.35 10.25 -9.15
N PRO A 436 2.22 9.35 -10.13
CA PRO A 436 3.36 8.87 -10.92
C PRO A 436 3.96 9.93 -11.84
N ASN A 437 3.16 10.91 -12.29
CA ASN A 437 3.60 11.89 -13.28
C ASN A 437 3.09 13.31 -12.99
N PHE A 438 3.42 13.85 -11.81
CA PHE A 438 3.09 15.24 -11.50
C PHE A 438 4.13 16.20 -12.09
N GLN A 439 3.70 17.09 -12.98
CA GLN A 439 4.62 17.93 -13.76
C GLN A 439 5.43 18.90 -12.88
N HIS A 440 4.78 19.55 -11.92
CA HIS A 440 5.37 20.65 -11.14
C HIS A 440 6.20 20.21 -9.92
N GLY A 441 6.41 18.90 -9.74
CA GLY A 441 7.23 18.37 -8.64
C GLY A 441 6.77 16.96 -8.26
N ALA A 442 6.42 16.75 -7.00
CA ALA A 442 5.75 15.54 -6.53
C ALA A 442 4.35 15.84 -5.98
N LEU A 443 3.44 14.87 -5.98
CA LEU A 443 2.07 15.04 -5.45
C LEU A 443 1.73 13.84 -4.57
N LEU A 444 1.71 14.03 -3.25
CA LEU A 444 1.37 12.97 -2.30
C LEU A 444 -0.15 12.90 -2.14
N THR A 445 -0.72 11.75 -2.42
CA THR A 445 -2.10 11.44 -2.11
C THR A 445 -2.18 10.81 -0.74
N VAL A 446 -3.09 11.29 0.11
CA VAL A 446 -3.36 10.77 1.43
C VAL A 446 -4.83 10.39 1.52
N CYS A 447 -5.10 9.13 1.88
CA CYS A 447 -6.44 8.68 2.24
C CYS A 447 -6.56 8.73 3.76
N TRP A 448 -7.54 9.47 4.27
CA TRP A 448 -7.74 9.71 5.70
C TRP A 448 -8.76 8.73 6.31
N SER A 449 -8.74 8.60 7.63
CA SER A 449 -9.70 7.82 8.42
C SER A 449 -11.15 8.27 8.22
N SER A 450 -11.38 9.53 7.85
CA SER A 450 -12.68 10.08 7.50
C SER A 450 -13.22 9.62 6.14
N GLY A 451 -12.43 8.87 5.36
CA GLY A 451 -12.75 8.51 3.97
C GLY A 451 -12.44 9.62 2.96
N LYS A 452 -11.99 10.80 3.41
CA LYS A 452 -11.54 11.87 2.53
C LYS A 452 -10.22 11.49 1.84
N ILE A 453 -10.05 11.91 0.60
CA ILE A 453 -8.78 11.81 -0.13
C ILE A 453 -8.29 13.23 -0.40
N THR A 454 -7.03 13.51 -0.04
CA THR A 454 -6.40 14.81 -0.31
C THR A 454 -5.11 14.62 -1.08
N HIS A 455 -4.78 15.57 -1.94
CA HIS A 455 -3.53 15.61 -2.67
C HIS A 455 -2.69 16.80 -2.19
N VAL A 456 -1.50 16.53 -1.66
CA VAL A 456 -0.55 17.51 -1.13
C VAL A 456 0.58 17.69 -2.15
N PRO A 457 0.63 18.81 -2.89
CA PRO A 457 1.67 19.06 -3.87
C PRO A 457 2.97 19.51 -3.20
N PHE A 458 4.09 19.03 -3.73
CA PHE A 458 5.45 19.46 -3.43
C PHE A 458 6.00 20.11 -4.69
N TYR A 459 6.14 21.44 -4.66
CA TYR A 459 6.61 22.17 -5.83
C TYR A 459 8.14 22.18 -5.87
N PHE A 460 8.71 21.63 -6.93
CA PHE A 460 10.15 21.71 -7.16
C PHE A 460 10.42 22.91 -8.05
N LEU A 461 11.30 23.80 -7.58
CA LEU A 461 11.76 24.91 -8.40
C LEU A 461 12.45 24.30 -9.63
N SER A 462 11.88 24.51 -10.82
CA SER A 462 12.62 24.24 -12.04
C SER A 462 13.83 25.16 -12.02
N ALA A 463 15.03 24.58 -11.95
CA ALA A 463 16.24 25.30 -12.32
C ALA A 463 16.04 25.72 -13.77
N GLY A 464 15.62 26.97 -13.99
CA GLY A 464 15.44 27.51 -15.33
C GLY A 464 16.72 27.26 -16.12
N VAL A 465 16.58 26.68 -17.31
CA VAL A 465 17.67 26.65 -18.28
C VAL A 465 18.20 28.08 -18.37
N PRO A 466 19.49 28.36 -18.09
CA PRO A 466 20.00 29.70 -18.30
C PRO A 466 19.83 30.00 -19.78
N HIS A 467 18.93 30.94 -20.11
CA HIS A 467 18.89 31.51 -21.44
C HIS A 467 20.20 32.26 -21.63
N PHE A 468 21.14 31.62 -22.33
CA PHE A 468 22.31 32.30 -22.86
C PHE A 468 21.82 33.32 -23.91
N GLY A 469 21.57 34.54 -23.45
CA GLY A 469 21.46 35.69 -24.34
C GLY A 469 22.78 35.87 -25.10
N LEU A 470 22.70 36.29 -26.35
CA LEU A 470 23.80 36.47 -27.29
C LEU A 470 24.87 37.52 -26.89
N ASN A 471 24.92 37.97 -25.63
CA ASN A 471 26.00 38.79 -25.09
C ASN A 471 26.48 38.22 -23.75
N GLY A 472 27.69 37.65 -23.76
CA GLY A 472 28.29 36.86 -22.70
C GLY A 472 28.49 37.59 -21.37
N SER A 473 27.46 37.60 -20.53
CA SER A 473 27.57 37.78 -19.09
C SER A 473 26.43 37.05 -18.37
N PRO A 474 26.69 36.30 -17.29
CA PRO A 474 25.64 35.63 -16.55
C PRO A 474 24.82 36.66 -15.76
N SER A 475 23.56 36.85 -16.12
CA SER A 475 22.62 37.59 -15.27
C SER A 475 22.21 36.70 -14.10
N LEU A 476 22.52 37.14 -12.86
CA LEU A 476 21.96 36.58 -11.64
C LEU A 476 20.42 36.52 -11.76
N PRO A 477 19.76 35.43 -11.32
CA PRO A 477 18.31 35.39 -11.33
C PRO A 477 17.77 36.51 -10.42
N ARG A 478 17.07 37.47 -11.02
CA ARG A 478 16.23 38.40 -10.26
C ARG A 478 15.18 37.57 -9.50
N PRO A 479 14.87 37.90 -8.23
CA PRO A 479 13.70 37.36 -7.57
C PRO A 479 12.47 37.92 -8.31
N GLN A 480 12.01 37.19 -9.32
CA GLN A 480 10.83 37.57 -10.07
C GLN A 480 9.61 37.30 -9.17
N GLU A 481 8.73 38.29 -9.18
CA GLU A 481 7.56 38.46 -8.33
C GLU A 481 6.73 37.18 -8.22
N ARG A 482 6.06 37.02 -7.06
CA ARG A 482 5.04 35.98 -6.82
C ARG A 482 4.22 35.77 -8.10
N PRO A 483 4.20 34.57 -8.68
CA PRO A 483 3.30 34.32 -9.79
C PRO A 483 1.89 34.31 -9.23
N ALA A 484 1.14 35.39 -9.47
CA ALA A 484 -0.28 35.50 -9.17
C ALA A 484 -1.13 34.45 -9.95
N ASP A 485 -0.50 33.69 -10.85
CA ASP A 485 -1.13 32.72 -11.74
C ASP A 485 -1.34 31.33 -11.12
N PHE A 486 -0.87 31.06 -9.89
CA PHE A 486 -1.13 29.80 -9.20
C PHE A 486 -2.46 29.77 -8.43
N ALA A 487 -3.20 30.89 -8.36
CA ALA A 487 -4.48 30.96 -7.64
C ALA A 487 -5.64 30.23 -8.36
N ASN A 488 -5.49 29.88 -9.65
CA ASN A 488 -6.58 29.37 -10.49
C ASN A 488 -6.47 27.88 -10.86
N GLN A 489 -5.54 27.12 -10.29
CA GLN A 489 -5.51 25.67 -10.49
C GLN A 489 -6.25 24.97 -9.35
N SER A 490 -7.40 24.37 -9.70
CA SER A 490 -8.30 23.67 -8.79
C SER A 490 -7.56 22.62 -7.95
N LEU A 491 -7.48 22.86 -6.64
CA LEU A 491 -7.08 21.85 -5.66
C LEU A 491 -8.12 20.72 -5.70
N PHE A 492 -7.75 19.57 -6.26
CA PHE A 492 -8.59 18.37 -6.24
C PHE A 492 -8.71 17.89 -4.79
N THR A 493 -9.84 18.18 -4.15
CA THR A 493 -10.26 17.57 -2.89
C THR A 493 -11.57 16.87 -3.17
N GLU A 494 -11.55 15.56 -3.38
CA GLU A 494 -12.77 14.78 -3.56
C GLU A 494 -13.24 14.25 -2.20
N MET A 495 -14.47 14.63 -1.83
CA MET A 495 -15.19 13.97 -0.73
C MET A 495 -15.90 12.75 -1.31
N LEU A 496 -15.60 11.56 -0.78
CA LEU A 496 -16.35 10.36 -1.07
C LEU A 496 -17.69 10.43 -0.31
N SER A 497 -18.79 10.69 -1.03
CA SER A 497 -20.17 10.53 -0.54
C SER A 497 -20.64 9.09 -0.63
#